data_AF-K1L5P4-F1
#
_entry.id   AF-K1L5P4-F1
#
_cell.length_a   1.000
_cell.length_b   1.000
_cell.length_c   1.000
_cell.angle_alpha   90.00
_cell.angle_beta   90.00
_cell.angle_gamma   90.00
#
_symmetry.space_group_name_H-M   'P 1'
#
loop_
_entity.id
_entity.type
_entity.pdbx_description
1 polymer ?
#
loop_
_entity_poly.entity_id
_entity_poly.type
_entity_poly.pdbx_seq_one_letter_code
_entity_poly.pdbx_strand_id
1 'polypeptide(L)'
;MEKENLYILLDVIFRNGSLKRLARKGVDYNEIANQTQIAIKNELVSYDSQRVTLTPKGLELLKQLEITYKKTTKSEWIEKDEKNRLSKNRREKNFIFVPRQNELTF
;
A
#
# COMPACT_ATOMS: atom_id res chain seq x y z
N MET A 1 -12.55 10.43 -9.73
CA MET A 1 -11.18 9.93 -9.51
C MET A 1 -10.86 10.05 -8.03
N GLU A 2 -10.48 8.97 -7.38
CA GLU A 2 -9.81 9.09 -6.09
C GLU A 2 -8.43 9.70 -6.30
N LYS A 3 -8.16 10.83 -5.64
CA LYS A 3 -6.92 11.60 -5.79
C LYS A 3 -5.68 10.78 -5.43
N GLU A 4 -5.82 9.80 -4.53
CA GLU A 4 -4.74 8.89 -4.15
C GLU A 4 -4.36 7.92 -5.27
N ASN A 5 -5.32 7.39 -6.03
CA ASN A 5 -5.04 6.48 -7.15
C ASN A 5 -4.33 7.21 -8.29
N LEU A 6 -4.72 8.48 -8.54
CA LEU A 6 -4.03 9.33 -9.50
C LEU A 6 -2.57 9.59 -9.09
N TYR A 7 -2.32 9.85 -7.79
CA TYR A 7 -0.95 9.99 -7.28
C TYR A 7 -0.11 8.73 -7.53
N ILE A 8 -0.65 7.54 -7.21
CA ILE A 8 0.08 6.29 -7.40
C ILE A 8 0.35 6.01 -8.88
N LEU A 9 -0.62 6.31 -9.75
CA LEU A 9 -0.45 6.17 -11.19
C LEU A 9 0.70 7.04 -11.70
N LEU A 10 0.71 8.33 -11.33
CA LEU A 10 1.78 9.24 -11.72
C LEU A 10 3.12 8.83 -11.11
N ASP A 11 3.16 8.36 -9.85
CA ASP A 11 4.39 7.88 -9.21
C ASP A 11 4.94 6.61 -9.87
N VAL A 12 4.05 5.72 -10.32
CA VAL A 12 4.43 4.51 -11.08
C VAL A 12 5.00 4.89 -12.44
N ILE A 13 4.39 5.83 -13.17
CA ILE A 13 4.91 6.32 -14.45
C ILE A 13 6.25 7.03 -14.24
N PHE A 14 6.37 7.85 -13.19
CA PHE A 14 7.59 8.62 -12.89
C PHE A 14 8.79 7.71 -12.60
N ARG A 15 8.58 6.66 -11.80
CA ARG A 15 9.64 5.76 -11.33
C ARG A 15 9.86 4.57 -12.25
N ASN A 16 9.14 4.46 -13.37
CA ASN A 16 9.03 3.23 -14.15
C ASN A 16 8.69 2.01 -13.27
N GLY A 17 7.78 2.23 -12.31
CA GLY A 17 7.36 1.24 -11.33
C GLY A 17 6.39 0.20 -11.89
N SER A 18 5.99 -0.75 -11.04
CA SER A 18 5.01 -1.77 -11.43
C SER A 18 3.57 -1.33 -11.15
N LEU A 19 2.69 -1.53 -12.13
CA LEU A 19 1.23 -1.37 -12.00
C LEU A 19 0.62 -2.29 -10.93
N LYS A 20 1.33 -3.34 -10.50
CA LYS A 20 0.93 -4.20 -9.38
C LYS A 20 0.66 -3.41 -8.09
N ARG A 21 1.25 -2.23 -7.93
CA ARG A 21 1.04 -1.35 -6.77
C ARG A 21 -0.39 -0.79 -6.72
N LEU A 22 -1.01 -0.52 -7.87
CA LEU A 22 -2.42 -0.15 -7.98
C LEU A 22 -3.32 -1.38 -7.80
N ALA A 23 -2.95 -2.51 -8.39
CA ALA A 23 -3.72 -3.76 -8.26
C ALA A 23 -3.83 -4.24 -6.79
N ARG A 24 -2.78 -4.05 -5.97
CA ARG A 24 -2.82 -4.35 -4.52
C ARG A 24 -3.84 -3.53 -3.73
N LYS A 25 -4.26 -2.37 -4.27
CA LYS A 25 -5.33 -1.55 -3.69
C LYS A 25 -6.72 -1.93 -4.19
N GLY A 26 -6.84 -2.96 -5.02
CA GLY A 26 -8.10 -3.39 -5.61
C GLY A 26 -8.52 -2.62 -6.87
N VAL A 27 -7.63 -1.80 -7.45
CA VAL A 27 -7.92 -1.10 -8.71
C VAL A 27 -7.77 -2.09 -9.87
N ASP A 28 -8.81 -2.18 -10.72
CA ASP A 28 -8.80 -3.07 -11.87
C ASP A 28 -7.88 -2.53 -12.99
N TYR A 29 -7.31 -3.42 -13.80
CA TYR A 29 -6.45 -3.05 -14.91
C TYR A 29 -7.17 -2.20 -15.96
N ASN A 30 -8.47 -2.43 -16.17
CA ASN A 30 -9.28 -1.61 -17.06
C ASN A 30 -9.42 -0.18 -16.53
N GLU A 31 -9.61 -0.01 -15.22
CA GLU A 31 -9.66 1.31 -14.59
C GLU A 31 -8.32 2.03 -14.69
N ILE A 32 -7.20 1.32 -14.50
CA ILE A 32 -5.86 1.88 -14.69
C ILE A 32 -5.67 2.38 -16.12
N ALA A 33 -6.09 1.60 -17.11
CA ALA A 33 -6.00 1.98 -18.52
C ALA A 33 -6.83 3.24 -18.82
N ASN A 34 -8.07 3.28 -18.33
CA ASN A 34 -8.95 4.45 -18.44
C ASN A 34 -8.35 5.69 -17.76
N GLN A 35 -7.79 5.53 -16.56
CA GLN A 35 -7.13 6.62 -15.84
C GLN A 35 -5.90 7.13 -16.60
N THR A 36 -5.14 6.22 -17.22
CA THR A 36 -3.97 6.58 -18.04
C THR A 36 -4.39 7.38 -19.27
N GLN A 37 -5.46 6.97 -19.97
CA GLN A 37 -6.01 7.75 -21.08
C GLN A 37 -6.48 9.14 -20.65
N ILE A 38 -7.13 9.27 -19.50
CA ILE A 38 -7.53 10.57 -18.96
C ILE A 38 -6.30 11.43 -18.62
N ALA A 39 -5.25 10.83 -18.06
CA ALA A 39 -4.00 11.53 -17.76
C ALA A 39 -3.29 12.03 -19.03
N ILE A 40 -3.31 11.23 -20.11
CA ILE A 40 -2.81 11.64 -21.43
C ILE A 40 -3.66 12.79 -21.98
N LYS A 41 -5.00 12.67 -21.94
CA LYS A 41 -5.91 13.72 -22.41
C LYS A 41 -5.73 15.06 -21.67
N ASN A 42 -5.38 15.00 -20.39
CA ASN A 42 -5.13 16.19 -19.56
C ASN A 42 -3.70 16.76 -19.70
N GLU A 43 -2.90 16.22 -20.62
CA GLU A 43 -1.51 16.59 -20.86
C GLU A 43 -0.61 16.43 -19.63
N LEU A 44 -0.96 15.51 -18.73
CA LEU A 44 -0.14 15.17 -17.55
C LEU A 44 0.96 14.17 -17.91
N VAL A 45 0.71 13.40 -18.96
CA VAL A 45 1.55 12.29 -19.40
C VAL A 45 1.72 12.39 -20.91
N SER A 46 2.97 12.35 -21.35
CA SER A 46 3.33 12.25 -22.76
C SER A 46 3.51 10.78 -23.12
N TYR A 47 2.94 10.40 -24.26
CA TYR A 47 3.17 9.10 -24.87
C TYR A 47 4.16 9.30 -26.01
N ASP A 48 5.41 8.92 -25.77
CA ASP A 48 6.35 8.66 -26.86
C ASP A 48 6.17 7.19 -27.24
N SER A 49 6.27 6.87 -28.53
CA SER A 49 5.97 5.55 -29.14
C SER A 49 6.56 4.32 -28.44
N GLN A 50 7.55 4.51 -27.57
CA GLN A 50 8.20 3.46 -26.78
C GLN A 50 8.03 3.61 -25.26
N ARG A 51 7.56 4.76 -24.77
CA ARG A 51 7.51 5.06 -23.33
C ARG A 51 6.47 6.11 -22.96
N VAL A 52 5.86 5.87 -21.81
CA VAL A 52 4.99 6.82 -21.13
C VAL A 52 5.86 7.67 -20.21
N THR A 53 5.93 8.98 -20.41
CA THR A 53 6.73 9.91 -19.58
C THR A 53 5.85 11.01 -19.01
N LEU A 54 6.20 11.55 -17.84
CA LEU A 54 5.47 12.71 -17.31
C LEU A 54 5.85 13.99 -18.04
N THR A 55 4.85 14.83 -18.27
CA THR A 55 5.06 16.21 -18.70
C THR A 55 5.48 17.07 -17.52
N PRO A 56 6.01 18.29 -17.74
CA PRO A 56 6.30 19.24 -16.66
C PRO A 56 5.09 19.49 -15.74
N LYS A 57 3.90 19.61 -16.33
CA LYS A 57 2.62 19.78 -15.63
C LYS A 57 2.26 18.57 -14.76
N GLY A 58 2.45 17.36 -15.28
CA GLY A 58 2.28 16.13 -14.51
C GLY A 58 3.24 16.01 -13.34
N LEU A 59 4.47 16.51 -13.50
CA LEU A 59 5.51 16.48 -12.48
C LEU A 59 5.24 17.48 -11.34
N GLU A 60 4.71 18.66 -11.65
CA GLU A 60 4.22 19.59 -10.63
C GLU A 60 3.05 19.01 -9.83
N LEU A 61 2.09 18.41 -10.52
CA LEU A 61 0.94 17.77 -9.88
C LEU A 61 1.37 16.59 -9.00
N LEU A 62 2.34 15.79 -9.45
CA LEU A 62 2.96 14.74 -8.65
C LEU A 62 3.55 15.31 -7.36
N LYS A 63 4.36 16.38 -7.44
CA LYS A 63 4.97 17.01 -6.25
C LYS A 63 3.93 17.53 -5.27
N GLN A 64 2.84 18.14 -5.76
CA GLN A 64 1.75 18.60 -4.91
C GLN A 64 1.06 17.43 -4.19
N LEU A 65 0.77 16.35 -4.91
CA LEU A 65 0.14 15.15 -4.35
C LEU A 65 1.10 14.39 -3.42
N GLU A 66 2.40 14.42 -3.68
CA GLU A 66 3.41 13.78 -2.83
C GLU A 66 3.39 14.36 -1.42
N ILE A 67 3.16 15.67 -1.25
CA ILE A 67 3.03 16.30 0.08
C ILE A 67 1.86 15.68 0.87
N THR A 68 0.75 15.36 0.20
CA THR A 68 -0.47 14.85 0.84
C THR A 68 -0.47 13.34 1.03
N TYR A 69 0.06 12.58 0.05
CA TYR A 69 -0.11 11.13 -0.02
C TYR A 69 1.18 10.33 0.20
N LYS A 70 2.34 10.98 0.34
CA LYS A 70 3.57 10.30 0.74
C LYS A 70 3.44 9.84 2.19
N LYS A 71 3.16 8.55 2.35
CA LYS A 71 3.14 7.82 3.63
C LYS A 71 4.54 7.83 4.27
N THR A 72 4.89 8.96 4.87
CA THR A 72 6.15 9.16 5.62
C THR A 72 6.03 8.60 7.04
N THR A 73 4.80 8.35 7.51
CA THR A 73 4.52 7.88 8.86
C THR A 73 4.75 6.37 8.97
N LYS A 74 5.85 5.97 9.63
CA LYS A 74 6.25 4.56 9.88
C LYS A 74 5.16 3.72 10.56
N SER A 75 4.21 4.34 11.26
CA SER A 75 3.08 3.66 11.88
C SER A 75 2.11 3.00 10.89
N GLU A 76 2.09 3.44 9.63
CA GLU A 76 1.31 2.79 8.56
C GLU A 76 2.07 1.66 7.85
N TRP A 77 3.38 1.52 8.10
CA TRP A 77 4.20 0.47 7.48
C TRP A 77 4.01 -0.89 8.14
N ILE A 78 3.60 -0.89 9.41
CA ILE A 78 3.43 -2.09 10.20
C ILE A 78 1.94 -2.21 10.49
N GLU A 79 1.26 -2.98 9.64
CA GLU A 79 -0.10 -3.42 9.94
C GLU A 79 -0.01 -4.27 11.21
N LYS A 80 -0.51 -3.76 12.33
CA LYS A 80 -0.50 -4.51 13.60
C LYS A 80 -1.39 -5.72 13.41
N ASP A 81 -0.80 -6.90 13.47
CA ASP A 81 -1.53 -8.17 13.41
C ASP A 81 -2.36 -8.34 14.70
N GLU A 82 -3.55 -7.72 14.72
CA GLU A 82 -4.52 -7.83 15.81
C GLU A 82 -5.04 -9.28 15.93
N LYS A 83 -5.04 -10.07 14.85
CA LYS A 83 -5.57 -11.45 14.84
C LYS A 83 -4.68 -12.39 15.65
N ASN A 84 -3.36 -12.21 15.59
CA ASN A 84 -2.40 -13.00 16.36
C ASN A 84 -2.00 -12.32 17.68
N ARG A 85 -2.64 -11.20 18.06
CA ARG A 85 -2.35 -10.53 19.32
C ARG A 85 -2.86 -11.38 20.48
N LEU A 86 -1.96 -12.17 21.07
CA LEU A 86 -2.22 -12.87 22.32
C LEU A 86 -2.81 -11.88 23.33
N SER A 87 -4.04 -12.13 23.77
CA SER A 87 -4.68 -11.30 24.79
C SER A 87 -3.78 -11.30 26.03
N LYS A 88 -3.46 -10.12 26.57
CA LYS A 88 -2.63 -9.99 27.79
C LYS A 88 -3.17 -10.86 28.95
N ASN A 89 -4.44 -11.21 28.90
CA ASN A 89 -5.17 -11.99 29.89
C ASN A 89 -4.87 -13.50 29.85
N ARG A 90 -4.22 -14.04 28.80
CA ARG A 90 -3.90 -15.47 28.69
C ARG A 90 -2.64 -15.92 29.43
N ARG A 91 -1.84 -14.98 29.91
CA ARG A 91 -0.68 -15.28 30.76
C ARG A 91 -1.02 -14.84 32.17
N GLU A 92 -1.70 -15.70 32.92
CA GLU A 92 -1.53 -15.65 34.37
C GLU A 92 -0.03 -15.81 34.62
N LYS A 93 0.65 -14.72 34.99
CA LYS A 93 2.11 -14.68 35.16
C LYS A 93 2.61 -15.68 36.22
N ASN A 94 1.71 -16.35 36.94
CA ASN A 94 1.97 -17.21 38.08
C ASN A 94 1.42 -18.64 37.89
N PHE A 95 0.99 -19.05 36.69
CA PHE A 95 0.56 -20.43 36.49
C PHE A 95 1.78 -21.36 36.38
N ILE A 96 2.14 -22.00 37.48
CA ILE A 96 3.09 -23.12 37.53
C ILE A 96 2.26 -24.40 37.48
N PHE A 97 2.41 -25.18 36.41
CA PHE A 97 1.80 -26.50 36.32
C PHE A 97 2.62 -27.49 37.17
N VAL A 98 2.06 -27.93 38.29
CA VAL A 98 2.63 -28.99 39.13
C VAL A 98 1.80 -30.26 38.90
N PRO A 99 2.37 -31.32 38.31
CA PRO A 99 1.66 -32.58 38.13
C PRO A 99 1.30 -33.16 39.51
N ARG A 100 0.07 -33.67 39.65
CA ARG A 100 -0.35 -34.32 40.90
C ARG A 100 0.43 -35.62 41.05
N GLN A 101 0.99 -35.83 42.24
CA GLN A 101 1.86 -36.97 42.57
C GLN A 101 1.23 -38.34 42.26
N ASN A 102 -0.10 -38.40 42.17
CA ASN A 102 -0.88 -39.63 41.95
C ASN A 102 -1.22 -39.92 40.48
N GLU A 103 -0.75 -39.12 39.52
CA GLU A 103 -0.99 -39.33 38.08
C GLU A 103 0.21 -39.95 37.35
N LEU A 104 1.29 -40.29 38.08
CA LEU A 104 2.38 -41.09 37.54
C LEU A 104 1.94 -42.56 37.48
N THR A 105 1.35 -42.92 36.35
CA THR A 105 1.19 -44.33 35.97
C THR A 105 2.49 -44.75 35.29
N PHE A 106 3.24 -45.68 35.88
CA PHE A 106 4.40 -46.33 35.26
C PHE A 106 3.96 -47.62 34.56
#